data_AF-A0A0P0VA20-F1
#
_entry.id   AF-A0A0P0VA20-F1
#
_cell.length_a   1.000
_cell.length_b   1.000
_cell.length_c   1.000
_cell.angle_alpha   90.00
_cell.angle_beta   90.00
_cell.angle_gamma   90.00
#
_symmetry.space_group_name_H-M   'P 1'
#
loop_
_entity.id
_entity.type
_entity.pdbx_description
1 polymer ?
#
loop_
_entity_poly.entity_id
_entity_poly.type
_entity_poly.pdbx_seq_one_letter_code
_entity_poly.pdbx_strand_id
1 'polypeptide(L)' 'DEVLIAGFGRKGHAVGDIPGVRFKVVKVSGVSLLALFKEKKEKPRS' A
#
# COMPACT_ATOMS: atom_id res chain seq x y z
N ASP A 1 -7.08 1.91 10.74
CA ASP A 1 -6.37 0.74 10.19
C ASP A 1 -4.88 0.96 10.22
N GLU A 2 -4.13 -0.06 10.64
CA GLU A 2 -2.67 -0.04 10.52
C GLU A 2 -2.24 -0.44 9.11
N VAL A 3 -1.25 0.27 8.57
CA VAL A 3 -0.81 0.11 7.19
C VAL A 3 0.70 -0.07 7.09
N LEU A 4 1.12 -0.95 6.17
CA LEU A 4 2.52 -1.07 5.77
C LEU A 4 2.77 -0.20 4.54
N ILE A 5 3.73 0.70 4.64
CA ILE A 5 4.11 1.65 3.59
C ILE A 5 5.44 1.23 2.96
N ALA A 6 5.56 1.39 1.65
CA ALA A 6 6.83 1.23 0.93
C ALA A 6 7.08 2.44 0.01
N GLY A 7 8.35 2.71 -0.31
CA GLY A 7 8.69 3.74 -1.30
C GLY A 7 8.25 3.32 -2.72
N PHE A 8 8.09 4.31 -3.61
CA PHE A 8 7.81 4.03 -5.03
C PHE A 8 9.02 3.49 -5.83
N GLY A 9 10.22 3.44 -5.23
CA GLY A 9 11.44 2.95 -5.88
C GLY A 9 12.38 4.06 -6.36
N ARG A 10 11.96 5.33 -6.39
CA ARG A 10 12.85 6.49 -6.51
C ARG A 10 13.07 7.12 -5.15
N LYS A 11 14.29 7.02 -4.62
CA LYS A 11 14.64 7.48 -3.27
C LYS A 11 14.31 8.97 -3.11
N GLY A 12 13.33 9.30 -2.26
CA GLY A 12 12.96 10.68 -1.93
C GLY A 12 12.18 11.45 -3.00
N HIS A 13 11.88 10.85 -4.15
CA HIS A 13 11.16 11.51 -5.24
C HIS A 13 9.78 10.87 -5.47
N ALA A 14 8.82 11.70 -5.90
CA ALA A 14 7.54 11.20 -6.38
C ALA A 14 7.75 10.43 -7.70
N VAL A 15 6.84 9.50 -7.99
CA VAL A 15 6.83 8.71 -9.23
C VAL A 15 5.48 8.91 -9.90
N GLY A 16 5.50 9.28 -11.18
CA GLY A 16 4.30 9.59 -11.97
C GLY A 16 3.82 11.03 -11.78
N ASP A 17 2.52 11.20 -11.91
CA ASP A 17 1.90 12.52 -12.11
C ASP A 17 1.39 13.14 -10.80
N ILE A 18 1.47 12.39 -9.70
CA ILE A 18 0.95 12.79 -8.40
C ILE A 18 2.06 13.51 -7.62
N PRO A 19 1.98 14.85 -7.48
CA PRO A 19 2.99 15.60 -6.73
C PRO A 19 2.91 15.29 -5.24
N GLY A 20 4.07 15.29 -4.57
CA GLY A 20 4.17 15.12 -3.11
C GLY A 20 4.03 13.67 -2.61
N VAL A 21 3.45 12.75 -3.37
CA VAL A 21 3.26 11.35 -2.95
C VAL A 21 4.48 10.52 -3.33
N ARG A 22 5.26 10.13 -2.31
CA ARG A 22 6.55 9.41 -2.45
C ARG A 22 6.48 7.95 -2.00
N PHE A 23 5.37 7.57 -1.40
CA PHE A 23 5.18 6.25 -0.83
C PHE A 23 3.83 5.65 -1.24
N LYS A 24 3.76 4.33 -1.26
CA LYS A 24 2.55 3.54 -1.52
C LYS A 24 2.23 2.64 -0.35
N VAL A 25 0.95 2.34 -0.17
CA VAL A 25 0.48 1.34 0.78
C VAL A 25 0.63 -0.06 0.17
N VAL A 26 1.07 -1.03 0.97
CA VAL A 26 1.30 -2.42 0.53
C VAL A 26 0.41 -3.40 1.28
N LYS A 27 0.20 -3.18 2.58
CA LYS A 27 -0.67 -4.02 3.44
C LYS A 27 -1.55 -3.13 4.31
N VAL A 28 -2.74 -3.63 4.63
CA VAL A 28 -3.68 -3.06 5.59
C VAL A 28 -4.06 -4.15 6.58
N SER A 29 -4.08 -3.87 7.89
CA SER A 29 -4.49 -4.82 8.94
C SER A 29 -3.83 -6.21 8.79
N GLY A 30 -2.52 -6.25 8.50
CA GLY A 30 -1.75 -7.48 8.29
C GLY A 30 -1.98 -8.20 6.95
N VAL A 31 -2.94 -7.76 6.12
CA VAL A 31 -3.26 -8.38 4.82
C VAL A 31 -2.74 -7.55 3.65
N SER A 32 -2.18 -8.21 2.64
CA SER A 32 -1.75 -7.60 1.38
C SER A 32 -2.93 -6.98 0.63
N LEU A 33 -2.80 -5.72 0.20
CA LEU A 33 -3.79 -5.08 -0.68
C LEU A 33 -4.02 -5.89 -1.96
N LEU A 34 -2.97 -6.51 -2.51
CA LEU A 34 -3.07 -7.39 -3.68
C LEU A 34 -3.87 -8.66 -3.38
N ALA A 35 -3.84 -9.18 -2.15
CA ALA A 35 -4.63 -10.34 -1.75
C ALA A 35 -6.10 -9.97 -1.52
N LEU A 36 -6.37 -8.80 -0.95
CA LEU A 36 -7.72 -8.25 -0.81
C LEU A 36 -8.35 -7.98 -2.18
N PHE A 37 -7.60 -7.32 -3.08
CA PHE A 37 -8.08 -6.97 -4.43
C PHE A 37 -8.34 -8.21 -5.31
N LYS A 38 -7.55 -9.27 -5.14
CA LYS A 38 -7.75 -10.55 -5.84
C LYS A 38 -8.69 -11.50 -5.09
N GLU A 39 -9.36 -11.03 -4.03
CA GLU A 39 -10.29 -11.80 -3.19
C GLU A 39 -9.71 -13.11 -2.63
N LYS A 40 -8.38 -13.17 -2.49
CA LYS A 40 -7.68 -14.35 -1.93
C LYS A 40 -7.73 -14.40 -0.41
N LYS A 41 -7.97 -13.26 0.22
CA LYS A 41 -8.12 -13.09 1.67
C LYS A 41 -9.16 -12.00 1.91
N GLU A 42 -9.90 -12.12 2.99
CA GLU A 42 -10.73 -11.02 3.50
C GLU A 42 -9.94 -10.14 4.46
N LYS A 43 -10.40 -8.89 4.60
CA LYS A 43 -9.86 -7.99 5.62
C LYS A 43 -10.30 -8.51 6.99
N PRO A 44 -9.37 -8.74 7.95
CA PRO A 44 -9.75 -9.10 9.30
C PRO A 44 -10.63 -7.98 9.88
N ARG A 45 -11.80 -8.37 10.39
CA ARG A 45 -12.76 -7.47 11.03
C ARG A 45 -12.35 -7.31 12.48
N SER A 46 -11.65 -6.22 12.76
CA SER A 46 -11.31 -5.74 14.11
C SER A 46 -11.15 -4.22 14.06
#